data_AF-A0AAU2ZDZ3-F1
#
_entry.id   AF-A0AAU2ZDZ3-F1
#
_cell.length_a   1.000
_cell.length_b   1.000
_cell.length_c   1.000
_cell.angle_alpha   90.00
_cell.angle_beta   90.00
_cell.angle_gamma   90.00
#
_symmetry.space_group_name_H-M   'P 1'
#
loop_
_entity.id
_entity.type
_entity.pdbx_description
1 polymer ?
#
loop_
_entity_poly.entity_id
_entity_poly.type
_entity_poly.pdbx_seq_one_letter_code
_entity_poly.pdbx_strand_id
1 'polypeptide(L)'
;MTDSTPTAIAATLHHRNAAVTAFNKVRAQYEITVLDHVSARIRAAFPDTTHLTFVHYSRSRELDLRGFFATGPDGAQRQILDATAGTPALDLDELADDLTEALADLNSAAWSAVRPESVGEGQWVLDLPQYDRAGRIAELARAHHPHAILLTVDFTDDPAQILDLASADIAQSGDTLAEPIQSLPHRPLWPAETERQIAVLAAQIRALPHLRAQYLLPIDSPEGRKAILALPTPTQI
;
A
#
# COMPACT_ATOMS: atom_id res chain seq x y z
N MET A 1 4.76 52.00 -14.58
CA MET A 1 4.39 50.66 -15.10
C MET A 1 5.30 49.67 -14.42
N THR A 2 4.91 49.21 -13.23
CA THR A 2 5.69 48.25 -12.44
C THR A 2 5.27 46.84 -12.82
N ASP A 3 6.31 46.03 -13.03
CA ASP A 3 6.36 44.67 -13.51
C ASP A 3 5.50 43.71 -12.65
N SER A 4 4.26 43.46 -13.07
CA SER A 4 3.33 42.51 -12.43
C SER A 4 3.49 41.06 -12.96
N THR A 5 4.45 40.85 -13.85
CA THR A 5 4.75 39.59 -14.54
C THR A 5 5.28 38.46 -13.61
N PRO A 6 6.16 38.72 -12.63
CA PRO A 6 6.71 37.67 -11.75
C PRO A 6 5.62 37.01 -10.88
N THR A 7 4.64 37.80 -10.43
CA THR A 7 3.54 37.35 -9.58
C THR A 7 2.53 36.50 -10.34
N ALA A 8 2.28 36.81 -11.61
CA ALA A 8 1.37 36.04 -12.47
C ALA A 8 1.95 34.66 -12.82
N ILE A 9 3.26 34.57 -13.08
CA ILE A 9 3.95 33.29 -13.34
C ILE A 9 3.93 32.42 -12.08
N ALA A 10 4.25 32.98 -10.91
CA ALA A 10 4.22 32.25 -9.63
C ALA A 10 2.81 31.70 -9.31
N ALA A 11 1.77 32.51 -9.50
CA ALA A 11 0.39 32.08 -9.33
C ALA A 11 -0.01 30.97 -10.32
N THR A 12 0.42 31.07 -11.58
CA THR A 12 0.12 30.04 -12.59
C THR A 12 0.81 28.71 -12.26
N LEU A 13 2.08 28.75 -11.86
CA LEU A 13 2.83 27.57 -11.42
C LEU A 13 2.19 26.92 -10.19
N HIS A 14 1.74 27.75 -9.23
CA HIS A 14 1.03 27.25 -8.05
C HIS A 14 -0.26 26.52 -8.41
N HIS A 15 -1.12 27.11 -9.25
CA HIS A 15 -2.35 26.45 -9.70
C HIS A 15 -2.09 25.17 -10.50
N ARG A 16 -1.09 25.18 -11.38
CA ARG A 16 -0.67 23.98 -12.11
C ARG A 16 -0.25 22.86 -11.15
N ASN A 17 0.60 23.16 -10.17
CA ASN A 17 1.07 22.17 -9.22
C ASN A 17 -0.06 21.64 -8.33
N ALA A 18 -1.00 22.50 -7.92
CA ALA A 18 -2.19 22.10 -7.18
C ALA A 18 -3.09 21.16 -8.02
N ALA A 19 -3.30 21.48 -9.29
CA ALA A 19 -4.09 20.64 -10.21
C ALA A 19 -3.43 19.27 -10.45
N VAL A 20 -2.11 19.24 -10.69
CA VAL A 20 -1.35 17.98 -10.83
C VAL A 20 -1.45 17.14 -9.55
N THR A 21 -1.32 17.76 -8.38
CA THR A 21 -1.44 17.07 -7.09
C THR A 21 -2.84 16.49 -6.89
N ALA A 22 -3.89 17.25 -7.21
CA ALA A 22 -5.27 16.79 -7.11
C ALA A 22 -5.55 15.64 -8.10
N PHE A 23 -5.07 15.75 -9.34
CA PHE A 23 -5.19 14.70 -10.34
C PHE A 23 -4.49 13.41 -9.89
N ASN A 24 -3.23 13.50 -9.45
CA ASN A 24 -2.47 12.35 -8.97
C ASN A 24 -3.15 11.66 -7.78
N LYS A 25 -3.76 12.45 -6.88
CA LYS A 25 -4.51 11.90 -5.73
C LYS A 25 -5.75 11.11 -6.17
N VAL A 26 -6.50 11.64 -7.13
CA VAL A 26 -7.67 10.93 -7.69
C VAL A 26 -7.23 9.69 -8.46
N ARG A 27 -6.13 9.78 -9.23
CA ARG A 27 -5.55 8.65 -9.95
C ARG A 27 -5.11 7.53 -9.02
N ALA A 28 -4.35 7.85 -7.96
CA ALA A 28 -3.94 6.89 -6.94
C ALA A 28 -5.15 6.22 -6.26
N GLN A 29 -6.20 6.99 -5.95
CA GLN A 29 -7.42 6.42 -5.40
C GLN A 29 -8.08 5.43 -6.37
N TYR A 30 -8.16 5.79 -7.66
CA TYR A 30 -8.71 4.92 -8.69
C TYR A 30 -7.90 3.62 -8.81
N GLU A 31 -6.58 3.72 -8.96
CA GLU A 31 -5.67 2.58 -9.08
C GLU A 31 -5.81 1.59 -7.90
N ILE A 32 -5.85 2.09 -6.66
CA ILE A 32 -6.05 1.23 -5.48
C ILE A 32 -7.47 0.65 -5.42
N THR A 33 -8.48 1.39 -5.89
CA THR A 33 -9.87 0.88 -5.94
C THR A 33 -10.01 -0.25 -6.97
N VAL A 34 -9.32 -0.16 -8.11
CA VAL A 34 -9.27 -1.25 -9.09
C VAL A 34 -8.61 -2.48 -8.48
N LEU A 35 -7.50 -2.33 -7.75
CA LEU A 35 -6.89 -3.46 -7.03
C LEU A 35 -7.85 -4.11 -6.02
N ASP A 36 -8.64 -3.31 -5.28
CA ASP A 36 -9.66 -3.83 -4.35
C ASP A 36 -10.76 -4.58 -5.10
N HIS A 37 -11.22 -4.04 -6.23
CA HIS A 37 -12.24 -4.68 -7.06
C HIS A 37 -11.75 -6.02 -7.61
N VAL A 38 -10.57 -6.03 -8.22
CA VAL A 38 -9.92 -7.25 -8.74
C VAL A 38 -9.73 -8.27 -7.61
N SER A 39 -9.21 -7.84 -6.46
CA SER A 39 -9.01 -8.73 -5.31
C SER A 39 -10.31 -9.33 -4.81
N ALA A 40 -11.39 -8.56 -4.76
CA ALA A 40 -12.70 -9.05 -4.36
C ALA A 40 -13.26 -10.07 -5.36
N ARG A 41 -13.15 -9.81 -6.66
CA ARG A 41 -13.53 -10.77 -7.72
C ARG A 41 -12.75 -12.07 -7.61
N ILE A 42 -11.43 -11.97 -7.46
CA ILE A 42 -10.56 -13.15 -7.31
C ILE A 42 -10.95 -13.95 -6.07
N ARG A 43 -11.11 -13.31 -4.91
CA ARG A 43 -11.47 -14.01 -3.67
C ARG A 43 -12.88 -14.60 -3.69
N ALA A 44 -13.79 -14.02 -4.47
CA ALA A 44 -15.12 -14.62 -4.66
C ALA A 44 -15.06 -15.96 -5.40
N ALA A 45 -14.15 -16.09 -6.38
CA ALA A 45 -13.95 -17.33 -7.14
C ALA A 45 -12.94 -18.30 -6.49
N PHE A 46 -11.89 -17.74 -5.89
CA PHE A 46 -10.72 -18.44 -5.33
C PHE A 46 -10.35 -17.85 -3.96
N PRO A 47 -11.08 -18.20 -2.88
CA PRO A 47 -10.99 -17.54 -1.57
C PRO A 47 -9.60 -17.56 -0.94
N ASP A 48 -8.82 -18.61 -1.18
CA ASP A 48 -7.49 -18.78 -0.59
C ASP A 48 -6.39 -17.99 -1.32
N THR A 49 -6.74 -17.25 -2.38
CA THR A 49 -5.74 -16.52 -3.17
C THR A 49 -5.17 -15.35 -2.37
N THR A 50 -3.85 -15.37 -2.25
CA THR A 50 -3.07 -14.34 -1.55
C THR A 50 -2.34 -13.42 -2.52
N HIS A 51 -1.90 -13.96 -3.66
CA HIS A 51 -1.18 -13.21 -4.67
C HIS A 51 -1.37 -13.84 -6.05
N LEU A 52 -1.00 -13.09 -7.08
CA LEU A 52 -0.96 -13.54 -8.46
C LEU A 52 0.38 -13.20 -9.10
N THR A 53 0.81 -14.02 -10.06
CA THR A 53 2.03 -13.81 -10.84
C THR A 53 1.67 -13.35 -12.24
N PHE A 54 2.43 -12.40 -12.78
CA PHE A 54 2.20 -11.85 -14.11
C PHE A 54 3.51 -11.42 -14.79
N VAL A 55 3.44 -11.22 -16.10
CA VAL A 55 4.47 -10.54 -16.88
C VAL A 55 3.93 -9.20 -17.32
N HIS A 56 4.70 -8.13 -17.15
CA HIS A 56 4.34 -6.79 -17.60
C HIS A 56 5.24 -6.34 -18.75
N TYR A 57 4.65 -6.11 -19.92
CA TYR A 57 5.38 -5.67 -21.10
C TYR A 57 5.36 -4.15 -21.20
N SER A 58 6.38 -3.50 -20.63
CA SER A 58 6.47 -2.03 -20.57
C SER A 58 6.29 -1.30 -21.91
N ARG A 59 6.58 -1.93 -23.05
CA ARG A 59 6.40 -1.35 -24.39
C ARG A 59 4.96 -1.36 -24.88
N SER A 60 4.24 -2.47 -24.71
CA SER A 60 2.83 -2.57 -25.11
C SER A 60 1.88 -2.14 -23.99
N ARG A 61 2.39 -2.00 -22.76
CA ARG A 61 1.62 -1.80 -21.52
C ARG A 61 0.67 -2.95 -21.22
N GLU A 62 0.87 -4.10 -21.85
CA GLU A 62 0.03 -5.28 -21.62
C GLU A 62 0.55 -6.07 -20.42
N LEU A 63 -0.38 -6.80 -19.80
CA LEU A 63 -0.12 -7.69 -18.69
C LEU A 63 -0.60 -9.11 -19.03
N ASP A 64 0.31 -10.08 -18.91
CA ASP A 64 -0.03 -11.50 -19.03
C ASP A 64 -0.13 -12.12 -17.63
N LEU A 65 -1.34 -12.53 -17.24
CA LEU A 65 -1.55 -13.31 -16.02
C LEU A 65 -0.96 -14.72 -16.18
N ARG A 66 -0.20 -15.17 -15.18
CA ARG A 66 0.43 -16.50 -15.19
C ARG A 66 -0.21 -17.47 -14.20
N GLY A 67 -0.54 -17.02 -13.00
CA GLY A 67 -1.05 -17.93 -11.98
C GLY A 67 -1.51 -17.25 -10.71
N PHE A 68 -2.34 -17.96 -9.95
CA PHE A 68 -2.95 -17.51 -8.71
C PHE A 68 -2.43 -18.43 -7.60
N PHE A 69 -2.06 -17.85 -6.46
CA PHE A 69 -1.33 -18.58 -5.43
C PHE A 69 -1.86 -18.30 -4.02
N ALA A 70 -1.88 -19.35 -3.21
CA ALA A 70 -2.03 -19.27 -1.75
C ALA A 70 -0.65 -19.29 -1.09
N THR A 71 -0.45 -18.47 -0.07
CA THR A 71 0.69 -18.53 0.84
C THR A 71 0.22 -19.05 2.19
N GLY A 72 0.76 -20.19 2.63
CA GLY A 72 0.47 -20.78 3.93
C GLY A 72 1.13 -20.03 5.10
N PRO A 73 0.80 -20.39 6.36
CA PRO A 73 1.39 -19.78 7.56
C PRO A 73 2.91 -19.97 7.68
N ASP A 74 3.43 -21.02 7.07
CA ASP A 74 4.86 -21.35 6.97
C ASP A 74 5.56 -20.64 5.81
N GLY A 75 4.83 -19.82 5.04
CA GLY A 75 5.32 -19.16 3.84
C GLY A 75 5.33 -20.05 2.60
N ALA A 76 4.86 -21.30 2.68
CA ALA A 76 4.81 -22.19 1.53
C ALA A 76 3.78 -21.69 0.52
N GLN A 77 4.20 -21.61 -0.75
CA GLN A 77 3.33 -21.18 -1.85
C GLN A 77 2.71 -22.40 -2.54
N ARG A 78 1.41 -22.32 -2.79
CA ARG A 78 0.65 -23.33 -3.54
C ARG A 78 -0.10 -22.66 -4.68
N GLN A 79 0.13 -23.12 -5.89
CA GLN A 79 -0.65 -22.68 -7.05
C GLN A 79 -2.09 -23.17 -6.93
N ILE A 80 -3.03 -22.24 -7.07
CA ILE A 80 -4.48 -22.48 -7.07
C ILE A 80 -4.97 -22.62 -8.51
N LEU A 81 -4.49 -21.74 -9.38
CA LEU A 81 -4.87 -21.68 -10.79
C LEU A 81 -3.65 -21.42 -11.66
N ASP A 82 -3.54 -22.15 -12.76
CA ASP A 82 -2.73 -21.78 -13.91
C ASP A 82 -3.57 -20.90 -14.84
N ALA A 83 -3.25 -19.61 -14.90
CA ALA A 83 -4.02 -18.66 -15.68
C ALA A 83 -3.84 -18.89 -17.19
N THR A 84 -2.74 -19.53 -17.61
CA THR A 84 -2.48 -19.84 -19.02
C THR A 84 -3.35 -20.97 -19.56
N ALA A 85 -3.87 -21.83 -18.68
CA ALA A 85 -4.82 -22.88 -19.01
C ALA A 85 -6.28 -22.37 -19.06
N GLY A 86 -6.54 -21.15 -18.57
CA GLY A 86 -7.86 -20.54 -18.50
C GLY A 86 -8.74 -21.09 -17.37
N THR A 87 -9.87 -20.42 -17.13
CA THR A 87 -10.91 -20.87 -16.21
C THR A 87 -12.28 -20.30 -16.59
N PRO A 88 -13.39 -21.04 -16.41
CA PRO A 88 -14.74 -20.46 -16.57
C PRO A 88 -15.20 -19.68 -15.33
N ALA A 89 -14.47 -19.76 -14.20
CA ALA A 89 -14.88 -19.14 -12.94
C ALA A 89 -14.64 -17.62 -12.91
N LEU A 90 -13.74 -17.11 -13.76
CA LEU A 90 -13.39 -15.71 -13.91
C LEU A 90 -13.10 -15.42 -15.38
N ASP A 91 -13.52 -14.25 -15.85
CA ASP A 91 -13.01 -13.67 -17.09
C ASP A 91 -11.58 -13.15 -16.83
N LEU A 92 -10.58 -13.91 -17.29
CA LEU A 92 -9.18 -13.56 -17.07
C LEU A 92 -8.71 -12.41 -17.96
N ASP A 93 -9.35 -12.22 -19.11
CA ASP A 93 -9.01 -11.14 -20.05
C ASP A 93 -9.49 -9.81 -19.48
N GLU A 94 -10.74 -9.75 -19.00
CA GLU A 94 -11.26 -8.56 -18.31
C GLU A 94 -10.42 -8.21 -17.06
N LEU A 95 -9.97 -9.22 -16.32
CA LEU A 95 -9.11 -9.01 -15.14
C LEU A 95 -7.73 -8.47 -15.53
N ALA A 96 -7.16 -8.98 -16.63
CA ALA A 96 -5.90 -8.48 -17.18
C ALA A 96 -6.03 -7.05 -17.70
N ASP A 97 -7.17 -6.68 -18.30
CA ASP A 97 -7.47 -5.31 -18.74
C ASP A 97 -7.56 -4.34 -17.55
N ASP A 98 -8.32 -4.70 -16.51
CA ASP A 98 -8.43 -3.92 -15.27
C ASP A 98 -7.04 -3.68 -14.64
N LEU A 99 -6.23 -4.74 -14.54
CA LEU A 99 -4.87 -4.65 -13.99
C LEU A 99 -3.93 -3.87 -14.91
N THR A 100 -4.06 -4.00 -16.23
CA THR A 100 -3.30 -3.26 -17.22
C THR A 100 -3.53 -1.76 -17.05
N GLU A 101 -4.78 -1.33 -16.86
CA GLU A 101 -5.10 0.07 -16.63
C GLU A 101 -4.53 0.57 -15.29
N ALA A 102 -4.73 -0.20 -14.21
CA ALA A 102 -4.25 0.16 -12.89
C ALA A 102 -2.72 0.20 -12.80
N LEU A 103 -2.01 -0.67 -13.53
CA LEU A 103 -0.54 -0.79 -13.50
C LEU A 103 0.15 -0.13 -14.70
N ALA A 104 -0.58 0.63 -15.53
CA ALA A 104 -0.12 1.14 -16.82
C ALA A 104 1.19 1.94 -16.77
N ASP A 105 1.40 2.71 -15.70
CA ASP A 105 2.64 3.43 -15.45
C ASP A 105 3.35 2.84 -14.23
N LEU A 106 4.68 2.68 -14.29
CA LEU A 106 5.50 2.17 -13.18
C LEU A 106 5.45 3.05 -11.90
N ASN A 107 4.92 4.27 -12.01
CA ASN A 107 4.69 5.19 -10.89
C ASN A 107 3.24 5.18 -10.38
N SER A 108 2.39 4.26 -10.87
CA SER A 108 1.04 4.07 -10.34
C SER A 108 1.12 3.61 -8.88
N ALA A 109 0.17 4.08 -8.07
CA ALA A 109 0.04 3.65 -6.68
C ALA A 109 -0.22 2.15 -6.56
N ALA A 110 -0.78 1.51 -7.59
CA ALA A 110 -0.99 0.06 -7.62
C ALA A 110 0.32 -0.74 -7.61
N TRP A 111 1.43 -0.19 -8.11
CA TRP A 111 2.74 -0.85 -8.05
C TRP A 111 3.26 -1.02 -6.64
N SER A 112 2.71 -0.32 -5.64
CA SER A 112 3.00 -0.58 -4.23
C SER A 112 2.69 -2.02 -3.82
N ALA A 113 1.67 -2.64 -4.43
CA ALA A 113 1.30 -4.03 -4.17
C ALA A 113 2.13 -5.05 -4.98
N VAL A 114 3.05 -4.58 -5.84
CA VAL A 114 3.81 -5.42 -6.75
C VAL A 114 5.25 -5.58 -6.26
N ARG A 115 5.78 -6.80 -6.37
CA ARG A 115 7.17 -7.13 -6.08
C ARG A 115 7.77 -8.02 -7.18
N PRO A 116 9.09 -7.97 -7.42
CA PRO A 116 9.72 -8.88 -8.36
C PRO A 116 9.55 -10.32 -7.88
N GLU A 117 9.33 -11.24 -8.82
CA GLU A 117 9.31 -12.66 -8.52
C GLU A 117 10.75 -13.17 -8.30
N SER A 118 10.96 -13.91 -7.21
CA SER A 118 12.29 -14.38 -6.81
C SER A 118 12.86 -15.48 -7.72
N VAL A 119 12.00 -16.16 -8.50
CA VAL A 119 12.36 -17.33 -9.32
C VAL A 119 11.75 -17.19 -10.72
N GLY A 120 12.06 -16.09 -11.41
CA GLY A 120 11.60 -15.88 -12.79
C GLY A 120 12.09 -14.55 -13.34
N GLU A 121 12.94 -14.56 -14.37
CA GLU A 121 13.36 -13.31 -15.03
C GLU A 121 12.14 -12.63 -15.68
N GLY A 122 11.85 -11.40 -15.26
CA GLY A 122 10.78 -10.57 -15.84
C GLY A 122 9.37 -10.88 -15.35
N GLN A 123 9.22 -11.72 -14.31
CA GLN A 123 7.94 -11.96 -13.67
C GLN A 123 7.76 -11.12 -12.40
N TRP A 124 6.51 -10.74 -12.17
CA TRP A 124 6.08 -9.89 -11.06
C TRP A 124 5.01 -10.59 -10.25
N VAL A 125 4.99 -10.31 -8.96
CA VAL A 125 3.96 -10.78 -8.04
C VAL A 125 3.14 -9.60 -7.58
N LEU A 126 1.81 -9.67 -7.75
CA LEU A 126 0.86 -8.75 -7.14
C LEU A 126 0.29 -9.40 -5.89
N ASP A 127 0.64 -8.86 -4.73
CA ASP A 127 0.04 -9.25 -3.45
C ASP A 127 -1.38 -8.65 -3.37
N LEU A 128 -2.41 -9.48 -3.19
CA LEU A 128 -3.79 -9.01 -3.20
C LEU A 128 -4.11 -8.19 -1.94
N PRO A 129 -4.49 -6.90 -2.03
CA PRO A 129 -4.82 -6.09 -0.87
C PRO A 129 -5.80 -6.76 0.08
N GLN A 130 -5.51 -6.76 1.37
CA GLN A 130 -6.46 -7.24 2.38
C GLN A 130 -7.54 -6.18 2.62
N TYR A 131 -8.77 -6.64 2.90
CA TYR A 131 -9.88 -5.72 3.20
C TYR A 131 -9.57 -4.87 4.45
N ASP A 132 -9.05 -5.51 5.49
CA ASP A 132 -8.61 -4.83 6.72
C ASP A 132 -7.11 -4.53 6.71
N ARG A 133 -6.73 -3.51 5.94
CA ARG A 133 -5.33 -3.06 5.82
C ARG A 133 -4.75 -2.61 7.16
N ALA A 134 -5.55 -1.90 7.97
CA ALA A 134 -5.10 -1.38 9.26
C ALA A 134 -4.92 -2.52 10.28
N GLY A 135 -5.84 -3.48 10.30
CA GLY A 135 -5.69 -4.72 11.07
C GLY A 135 -4.43 -5.47 10.68
N ARG A 136 -4.16 -5.61 9.38
CA ARG A 136 -2.95 -6.28 8.90
C ARG A 136 -1.66 -5.57 9.31
N ILE A 137 -1.60 -4.24 9.22
CA ILE A 137 -0.47 -3.47 9.74
C ILE A 137 -0.29 -3.74 11.23
N ALA A 138 -1.38 -3.78 12.00
CA ALA A 138 -1.34 -4.01 13.44
C ALA A 138 -0.84 -5.43 13.77
N GLU A 139 -1.24 -6.46 13.03
CA GLU A 139 -0.69 -7.82 13.14
C GLU A 139 0.82 -7.85 12.88
N LEU A 140 1.26 -7.25 11.78
CA LEU A 140 2.68 -7.19 11.40
C LEU A 140 3.52 -6.47 12.45
N ALA A 141 3.04 -5.31 12.94
CA ALA A 141 3.71 -4.57 13.99
C ALA A 141 3.78 -5.37 15.30
N ARG A 142 2.67 -6.02 15.71
CA ARG A 142 2.58 -6.76 16.97
C ARG A 142 3.31 -8.09 16.98
N ALA A 143 3.61 -8.67 15.82
CA ALA A 143 4.51 -9.81 15.72
C ALA A 143 5.92 -9.49 16.26
N HIS A 144 6.33 -8.21 16.22
CA HIS A 144 7.63 -7.74 16.72
C HIS A 144 7.51 -6.88 17.99
N HIS A 145 6.42 -6.14 18.13
CA HIS A 145 6.13 -5.22 19.25
C HIS A 145 4.71 -5.48 19.77
N PRO A 146 4.49 -6.48 20.66
CA PRO A 146 3.15 -6.97 21.01
C PRO A 146 2.16 -5.91 21.50
N HIS A 147 2.67 -4.82 22.08
CA HIS A 147 1.90 -3.73 22.66
C HIS A 147 1.84 -2.47 21.77
N ALA A 148 2.18 -2.60 20.48
CA ALA A 148 2.12 -1.51 19.51
C ALA A 148 0.69 -0.96 19.35
N ILE A 149 0.58 0.37 19.41
CA ILE A 149 -0.69 1.10 19.31
C ILE A 149 -0.71 2.15 18.21
N LEU A 150 0.43 2.75 17.85
CA LEU A 150 0.51 3.82 16.85
C LEU A 150 1.81 3.68 16.05
N LEU A 151 1.78 4.11 14.79
CA LEU A 151 2.96 4.30 13.95
C LEU A 151 3.04 5.76 13.49
N THR A 152 4.23 6.32 13.47
CA THR A 152 4.51 7.57 12.74
C THR A 152 5.01 7.22 11.35
N VAL A 153 4.29 7.66 10.32
CA VAL A 153 4.60 7.36 8.92
C VAL A 153 4.94 8.64 8.19
N ASP A 154 6.04 8.62 7.43
CA ASP A 154 6.41 9.66 6.47
C ASP A 154 6.10 9.18 5.06
N PHE A 155 5.25 9.94 4.37
CA PHE A 155 4.82 9.69 3.00
C PHE A 155 5.45 10.67 2.00
N THR A 156 6.61 11.25 2.35
CA THR A 156 7.39 12.11 1.45
C THR A 156 7.96 11.30 0.28
N ASP A 157 8.44 10.09 0.57
CA ASP A 157 9.02 9.18 -0.42
C ASP A 157 8.08 7.98 -0.70
N ASP A 158 8.34 7.29 -1.81
CA ASP A 158 7.68 6.03 -2.19
C ASP A 158 8.75 4.93 -2.30
N PRO A 159 8.70 3.87 -1.46
CA PRO A 159 7.68 3.58 -0.44
C PRO A 159 7.74 4.53 0.75
N ALA A 160 6.60 4.65 1.45
CA ALA A 160 6.51 5.40 2.71
C ALA A 160 7.48 4.85 3.76
N GLN A 161 7.97 5.71 4.66
CA GLN A 161 8.90 5.33 5.71
C GLN A 161 8.22 5.28 7.07
N ILE A 162 8.47 4.24 7.86
CA ILE A 162 8.02 4.20 9.26
C ILE A 162 9.10 4.83 10.14
N LEU A 163 8.78 5.98 10.73
CA LEU A 163 9.71 6.75 11.56
C LEU A 163 9.76 6.19 12.98
N ASP A 164 8.59 6.01 13.60
CA ASP A 164 8.45 5.66 15.02
C ASP A 164 7.27 4.72 15.26
N LEU A 165 7.31 4.01 16.40
CA LEU A 165 6.24 3.18 16.92
C LEU A 165 5.97 3.53 18.38
N ALA A 166 4.71 3.72 18.78
CA ALA A 166 4.33 3.87 20.18
C ALA A 166 3.77 2.55 20.75
N SER A 167 4.14 2.23 21.98
CA SER A 167 3.75 1.00 22.68
C SER A 167 3.06 1.31 24.01
N ALA A 168 1.96 0.60 24.33
CA ALA A 168 1.16 0.85 25.52
C ALA A 168 1.90 0.58 26.85
N ASP A 169 2.89 -0.31 26.87
CA ASP A 169 3.60 -0.71 28.09
C ASP A 169 4.46 0.40 28.70
N ILE A 170 4.76 1.45 27.94
CA ILE A 170 5.57 2.58 28.40
C ILE A 170 4.76 3.54 29.28
N ALA A 171 3.43 3.41 29.30
CA ALA A 171 2.53 4.28 30.07
C ALA A 171 2.26 3.83 31.53
N GLN A 172 2.86 2.71 32.01
CA GLN A 172 2.62 2.23 33.38
C GLN A 172 3.23 3.11 34.49
N SER A 173 4.00 4.13 34.12
CA SER A 173 4.70 5.02 35.07
C SER A 173 3.92 6.29 35.41
N GLY A 174 2.58 6.33 35.30
CA GLY A 174 1.72 7.37 35.88
C GLY A 174 1.94 8.82 35.44
N ASP A 175 2.93 9.10 34.61
CA ASP A 175 3.21 10.39 34.01
C ASP A 175 3.91 10.11 32.68
N THR A 176 3.56 10.86 31.64
CA THR A 176 4.09 10.81 30.26
C THR A 176 3.42 9.81 29.31
N LEU A 177 2.94 10.38 28.19
CA LEU A 177 2.55 9.69 26.96
C LEU A 177 3.61 8.64 26.59
N ALA A 178 3.18 7.44 26.14
CA ALA A 178 4.07 6.37 25.69
C ALA A 178 5.26 6.92 24.88
N GLU A 179 6.49 6.71 25.34
CA GLU A 179 7.65 7.21 24.61
C GLU A 179 7.72 6.49 23.24
N PRO A 180 7.90 7.23 22.14
CA PRO A 180 8.02 6.63 20.83
C PRO A 180 9.30 5.78 20.75
N ILE A 181 9.15 4.52 20.37
CA ILE A 181 10.25 3.65 19.95
C ILE A 181 10.64 4.09 18.54
N GLN A 182 11.75 4.81 18.43
CA GLN A 182 12.22 5.33 17.16
C GLN A 182 12.95 4.25 16.36
N SER A 183 12.75 4.25 15.03
CA SER A 183 13.59 3.47 14.12
C SER A 183 14.98 4.10 14.05
N LEU A 184 16.02 3.36 14.45
CA LEU A 184 17.42 3.80 14.34
C LEU A 184 18.16 2.95 13.31
N PRO A 185 19.13 3.50 12.55
CA PRO A 185 19.83 2.79 11.48
C PRO A 185 20.46 1.45 11.90
N HIS A 186 20.83 1.31 13.17
CA HIS A 186 21.45 0.10 13.73
C HIS A 186 20.47 -0.79 14.51
N ARG A 187 19.21 -0.38 14.61
CA ARG A 187 18.15 -1.09 15.34
C ARG A 187 16.80 -0.85 14.65
N PRO A 188 16.59 -1.43 13.46
CA PRO A 188 15.31 -1.33 12.77
C PRO A 188 14.21 -1.96 13.63
N LEU A 189 12.98 -1.45 13.52
CA LEU A 189 11.84 -1.94 14.29
C LEU A 189 11.50 -3.41 13.98
N TRP A 190 11.75 -3.85 12.75
CA TRP A 190 11.46 -5.19 12.24
C TRP A 190 12.28 -5.47 10.96
N PRO A 191 12.25 -6.71 10.42
CA PRO A 191 12.89 -7.04 9.15
C PRO A 191 12.42 -6.17 7.98
N ALA A 192 13.27 -5.98 6.97
CA ALA A 192 12.99 -5.10 5.82
C ALA A 192 11.72 -5.47 5.05
N GLU A 193 11.40 -6.76 4.95
CA GLU A 193 10.17 -7.20 4.29
C GLU A 193 8.91 -6.81 5.07
N THR A 194 8.97 -6.86 6.41
CA THR A 194 7.88 -6.37 7.28
C THR A 194 7.71 -4.86 7.11
N GLU A 195 8.80 -4.09 7.07
CA GLU A 195 8.77 -2.64 6.81
C GLU A 195 8.12 -2.35 5.47
N ARG A 196 8.52 -3.05 4.40
CA ARG A 196 7.94 -2.90 3.07
C ARG A 196 6.44 -3.15 3.09
N GLN A 197 5.99 -4.25 3.70
CA GLN A 197 4.55 -4.57 3.76
C GLN A 197 3.76 -3.50 4.52
N ILE A 198 4.28 -3.02 5.65
CA ILE A 198 3.64 -1.94 6.41
C ILE A 198 3.58 -0.65 5.59
N ALA A 199 4.67 -0.27 4.94
CA ALA A 199 4.74 0.93 4.09
C ALA A 199 3.72 0.90 2.94
N VAL A 200 3.63 -0.24 2.26
CA VAL A 200 2.67 -0.46 1.16
C VAL A 200 1.23 -0.32 1.66
N LEU A 201 0.88 -1.00 2.75
CA LEU A 201 -0.47 -0.92 3.32
C LEU A 201 -0.80 0.51 3.79
N ALA A 202 0.17 1.21 4.39
CA ALA A 202 0.00 2.60 4.80
C ALA A 202 -0.25 3.53 3.59
N ALA A 203 0.48 3.34 2.48
CA ALA A 203 0.27 4.10 1.25
C ALA A 203 -1.14 3.86 0.67
N GLN A 204 -1.62 2.61 0.68
CA GLN A 204 -2.98 2.28 0.26
C GLN A 204 -4.05 2.92 1.15
N ILE A 205 -3.85 2.91 2.48
CA ILE A 205 -4.72 3.63 3.42
C ILE A 205 -4.75 5.12 3.11
N ARG A 206 -3.60 5.75 2.80
CA ARG A 206 -3.53 7.17 2.44
C ARG A 206 -4.30 7.49 1.15
N ALA A 207 -4.24 6.59 0.17
CA ALA A 207 -4.90 6.73 -1.12
C ALA A 207 -6.44 6.67 -0.99
N LEU A 208 -6.97 5.83 -0.09
CA LEU A 208 -8.41 5.62 0.09
C LEU A 208 -9.02 6.61 1.09
N PRO A 209 -9.96 7.49 0.69
CA PRO A 209 -10.46 8.56 1.55
C PRO A 209 -11.12 8.07 2.86
N HIS A 210 -11.88 6.97 2.79
CA HIS A 210 -12.59 6.42 3.95
C HIS A 210 -11.62 5.81 4.97
N LEU A 211 -10.61 5.05 4.52
CA LEU A 211 -9.58 4.51 5.41
C LEU A 211 -8.67 5.60 5.97
N ARG A 212 -8.26 6.57 5.13
CA ARG A 212 -7.46 7.72 5.59
C ARG A 212 -8.16 8.46 6.72
N ALA A 213 -9.45 8.78 6.57
CA ALA A 213 -10.21 9.50 7.57
C ALA A 213 -10.37 8.71 8.89
N GLN A 214 -10.34 7.38 8.82
CA GLN A 214 -10.49 6.51 9.97
C GLN A 214 -9.18 6.24 10.71
N TYR A 215 -8.07 6.06 9.98
CA TYR A 215 -6.83 5.52 10.55
C TYR A 215 -5.66 6.50 10.56
N LEU A 216 -5.70 7.59 9.79
CA LEU A 216 -4.59 8.55 9.68
C LEU A 216 -4.94 9.90 10.32
N LEU A 217 -4.09 10.32 11.25
CA LEU A 217 -4.11 11.65 11.85
C LEU A 217 -2.90 12.45 11.32
N PRO A 218 -3.10 13.50 10.51
CA PRO A 218 -1.99 14.27 9.96
C PRO A 218 -1.21 14.99 11.07
N ILE A 219 0.12 14.97 10.99
CA ILE A 219 1.03 15.64 11.97
C ILE A 219 1.40 17.03 11.49
N ASP A 220 1.67 17.17 10.19
CA ASP A 220 2.18 18.39 9.58
C ASP A 220 1.46 18.72 8.26
N SER A 221 0.99 19.99 8.18
CA SER A 221 0.41 20.64 7.00
C SER A 221 -0.90 20.02 6.44
N PRO A 222 -1.72 20.80 5.71
CA PRO A 222 -2.85 20.27 4.92
C PRO A 222 -2.45 19.23 3.87
N GLU A 223 -1.17 19.11 3.53
CA GLU A 223 -0.65 18.11 2.59
C GLU A 223 -0.47 16.70 3.20
N GLY A 224 -0.46 16.58 4.54
CA GLY A 224 -0.40 15.31 5.26
C GLY A 224 0.79 14.44 4.83
N ARG A 225 2.00 15.02 4.87
CA ARG A 225 3.23 14.31 4.51
C ARG A 225 3.63 13.34 5.61
N LYS A 226 3.48 13.70 6.88
CA LYS A 226 3.54 12.74 7.98
C LYS A 226 2.17 12.56 8.62
N ALA A 227 1.91 11.35 9.07
CA ALA A 227 0.70 11.05 9.82
C ALA A 227 0.97 10.01 10.90
N ILE A 228 0.15 10.07 11.95
CA ILE A 228 0.01 8.99 12.92
C ILE A 228 -1.00 8.01 12.34
N LEU A 229 -0.58 6.74 12.21
CA LEU A 229 -1.43 5.62 11.85
C LEU A 229 -1.87 4.90 13.13
N ALA A 230 -3.17 4.91 13.39
CA ALA A 230 -3.75 4.23 14.53
C ALA A 230 -3.88 2.71 14.27
N LEU A 231 -3.31 1.90 15.16
CA LEU A 231 -3.38 0.43 15.03
C LEU A 231 -4.64 -0.08 15.74
N PRO A 232 -5.61 -0.68 15.03
CA PRO A 232 -6.80 -1.22 15.66
C PRO A 232 -6.43 -2.30 16.69
N THR A 233 -7.17 -2.34 17.79
CA THR A 233 -7.08 -3.42 18.79
C THR A 233 -7.46 -4.74 18.11
N PRO A 234 -6.77 -5.87 18.38
CA PRO A 234 -7.17 -7.14 17.81
C PRO A 234 -8.64 -7.40 18.16
N THR A 235 -9.48 -7.55 17.13
CA THR A 235 -10.86 -7.94 17.33
C THR A 235 -10.81 -9.38 17.85
N GLN A 236 -11.29 -9.65 19.06
CA GLN A 236 -11.47 -11.02 19.50
C GLN A 236 -12.53 -11.64 18.58
N ILE A 237 -12.09 -12.49 17.65
CA ILE A 237 -12.95 -13.32 16.81
C ILE A 237 -13.30 -14.58 17.59
#